data_AF-A0A6C0DNK0-F1
#
_entry.id   AF-A0A6C0DNK0-F1
#
_cell.length_a   1.000
_cell.length_b   1.000
_cell.length_c   1.000
_cell.angle_alpha   90.00
_cell.angle_beta   90.00
_cell.angle_gamma   90.00
#
_symmetry.space_group_name_H-M   'P 1'
#
loop_
_entity.id
_entity.type
_entity.pdbx_description
1 polymer ?
#
loop_
_entity_poly.entity_id
_entity_poly.type
_entity_poly.pdbx_seq_one_letter_code
_entity_poly.pdbx_strand_id
1 'polypeptide(L)'
;MTVDESTLVFTRYLYPKYNVKHSFLFAMLERQLDEALFWGYELYHSGFQEESMQFIESIYEMFYRGQNPTFSVFLRKMMNQWTLDPNLDWCFASIVVSLIHKSYDVSTFVETICQVKCKPLEQPNTSIKKTMNIVVNDDYIEKYKTLVPGCMPSYRILSSACRYPIRSNISRLFEFELSYDIMHEYYVKHWLYYASRSPIWEDRLVGELCHETKQVTFPNEDAEENFYDQWAYNPDEQSIDVKMRCIGDPSVSQLSIVEFCDRFGVEIEVPPRPKKRLVLKMEV
;
A
#
# COMPACT_ATOMS: atom_id res chain seq x y z
N MET A 1 5.76 -16.98 0.42
CA MET A 1 4.89 -17.58 -0.63
C MET A 1 5.11 -16.71 -1.85
N THR A 2 5.56 -17.25 -2.98
CA THR A 2 5.64 -16.45 -4.22
C THR A 2 4.28 -15.82 -4.48
N VAL A 3 4.23 -14.51 -4.77
CA VAL A 3 3.03 -13.90 -5.35
C VAL A 3 2.64 -14.78 -6.52
N ASP A 4 1.50 -15.44 -6.40
CA ASP A 4 0.90 -16.11 -7.53
C ASP A 4 0.27 -15.03 -8.39
N GLU A 5 0.36 -15.16 -9.70
CA GLU A 5 -0.28 -14.25 -10.64
C GLU A 5 -1.78 -14.06 -10.31
N SER A 6 -2.40 -15.10 -9.75
CA SER A 6 -3.78 -15.09 -9.27
C SER A 6 -4.07 -14.04 -8.20
N THR A 7 -3.06 -13.57 -7.45
CA THR A 7 -3.22 -12.58 -6.37
C THR A 7 -2.82 -11.16 -6.77
N LEU A 8 -2.28 -10.95 -7.98
CA LEU A 8 -1.95 -9.63 -8.46
C LEU A 8 -3.23 -8.81 -8.69
N VAL A 9 -3.28 -7.63 -8.08
CA VAL A 9 -4.35 -6.64 -8.26
C VAL A 9 -3.71 -5.27 -8.44
N PHE A 10 -4.18 -4.51 -9.43
CA PHE A 10 -3.79 -3.13 -9.63
C PHE A 10 -4.80 -2.17 -9.01
N THR A 11 -4.30 -1.12 -8.35
CA THR A 11 -5.09 -0.08 -7.68
C THR A 11 -5.64 0.96 -8.67
N ARG A 12 -6.33 1.99 -8.17
CA ARG A 12 -6.92 3.08 -8.98
C ARG A 12 -5.90 3.77 -9.89
N TYR A 13 -4.62 3.83 -9.50
CA TYR A 13 -3.52 4.37 -10.30
C TYR A 13 -2.50 3.30 -10.72
N LEU A 14 -2.96 2.05 -10.81
CA LEU A 14 -2.23 0.91 -11.36
C LEU A 14 -0.95 0.52 -10.60
N TYR A 15 -0.89 0.83 -9.30
CA TYR A 15 0.12 0.25 -8.44
C TYR A 15 -0.25 -1.20 -8.10
N PRO A 16 0.72 -2.12 -7.97
CA PRO A 16 0.46 -3.42 -7.36
C PRO A 16 -0.01 -3.24 -5.91
N LYS A 17 -1.19 -3.77 -5.57
CA LYS A 17 -1.83 -3.59 -4.25
C LYS A 17 -0.93 -4.00 -3.08
N TYR A 18 -0.20 -5.11 -3.20
CA TYR A 18 0.72 -5.56 -2.14
C TYR A 18 1.88 -4.57 -1.94
N ASN A 19 2.39 -3.94 -3.02
CA ASN A 19 3.39 -2.90 -2.92
C ASN A 19 2.84 -1.63 -2.28
N VAL A 20 1.57 -1.29 -2.49
CA VAL A 20 0.90 -0.17 -1.80
C VAL A 20 0.85 -0.43 -0.29
N LYS A 21 0.46 -1.63 0.15
CA LYS A 21 0.44 -2.01 1.58
C LYS A 21 1.83 -1.92 2.21
N HIS A 22 2.87 -2.42 1.54
CA HIS A 22 4.25 -2.31 2.04
C HIS A 22 4.74 -0.86 2.09
N SER A 23 4.46 -0.09 1.05
CA SER A 23 4.88 1.31 0.97
C SER A 23 4.20 2.15 2.05
N PHE A 24 2.92 1.88 2.34
CA PHE A 24 2.19 2.49 3.45
C PHE A 24 2.84 2.16 4.81
N LEU A 25 3.09 0.88 5.10
CA LEU A 25 3.73 0.46 6.36
C LEU A 25 5.09 1.15 6.56
N PHE A 26 5.94 1.16 5.53
CA PHE A 26 7.26 1.75 5.65
C PHE A 26 7.23 3.27 5.76
N ALA A 27 6.34 3.95 5.03
CA ALA A 27 6.13 5.37 5.20
C ALA A 27 5.67 5.71 6.64
N MET A 28 4.85 4.86 7.26
CA MET A 28 4.46 4.98 8.66
C MET A 28 5.65 4.85 9.62
N LEU A 29 6.44 3.78 9.49
CA LEU A 29 7.60 3.52 10.36
C LEU A 29 8.67 4.63 10.20
N GLU A 30 8.87 5.12 8.99
CA GLU A 30 9.82 6.22 8.72
C GLU A 30 9.23 7.61 8.99
N ARG A 31 8.00 7.67 9.52
CA ARG A 31 7.31 8.91 9.89
C ARG A 31 7.12 9.89 8.73
N GLN A 32 6.98 9.38 7.50
CA GLN A 32 6.76 10.16 6.29
C GLN A 32 5.26 10.40 6.07
N LEU A 33 4.70 11.38 6.79
CA LEU A 33 3.24 11.57 6.88
C LEU A 33 2.53 11.73 5.52
N ASP A 34 3.04 12.57 4.62
CA ASP A 34 2.39 12.82 3.32
C ASP A 34 2.38 11.57 2.44
N GLU A 35 3.49 10.82 2.45
CA GLU A 35 3.61 9.56 1.72
C GLU A 35 2.73 8.46 2.35
N ALA A 36 2.67 8.38 3.68
CA ALA A 36 1.82 7.42 4.38
C ALA A 36 0.33 7.65 4.05
N LEU A 37 -0.12 8.91 4.10
CA LEU A 37 -1.48 9.26 3.70
C LEU A 37 -1.73 8.98 2.21
N PHE A 38 -0.76 9.28 1.35
CA PHE A 38 -0.86 8.95 -0.08
C PHE A 38 -1.10 7.45 -0.31
N TRP A 39 -0.27 6.58 0.26
CA TRP A 39 -0.42 5.13 0.08
C TRP A 39 -1.68 4.57 0.76
N GLY A 40 -2.02 5.07 1.94
CA GLY A 40 -3.25 4.70 2.63
C GLY A 40 -4.49 5.04 1.80
N TYR A 41 -4.53 6.24 1.23
CA TYR A 41 -5.64 6.66 0.35
C TYR A 41 -5.58 6.03 -1.04
N GLU A 42 -4.41 5.63 -1.53
CA GLU A 42 -4.30 4.81 -2.73
C GLU A 42 -5.03 3.48 -2.55
N LEU A 43 -4.82 2.80 -1.41
CA LEU A 43 -5.55 1.58 -1.09
C LEU A 43 -7.03 1.86 -0.87
N TYR A 44 -7.36 2.84 -0.01
CA TYR A 44 -8.73 3.16 0.40
C TYR A 44 -9.62 3.51 -0.80
N HIS A 45 -9.18 4.44 -1.63
CA HIS A 45 -9.94 4.87 -2.81
C HIS A 45 -9.82 3.93 -4.01
N SER A 46 -9.11 2.81 -3.88
CA SER A 46 -9.17 1.73 -4.88
C SER A 46 -10.36 0.79 -4.65
N GLY A 47 -11.24 1.13 -3.69
CA GLY A 47 -12.37 0.29 -3.29
C GLY A 47 -12.03 -0.70 -2.18
N PHE A 48 -10.87 -0.55 -1.54
CA PHE A 48 -10.46 -1.40 -0.41
C PHE A 48 -10.61 -0.65 0.93
N GLN A 49 -11.74 0.03 1.16
CA GLN A 49 -11.93 0.89 2.33
C GLN A 49 -11.88 0.09 3.64
N GLU A 50 -12.64 -1.01 3.73
CA GLU A 50 -12.62 -1.92 4.89
C GLU A 50 -11.24 -2.50 5.15
N GLU A 51 -10.59 -3.01 4.11
CA GLU A 51 -9.25 -3.56 4.21
C GLU A 51 -8.22 -2.49 4.61
N SER A 52 -8.36 -1.25 4.16
CA SER A 52 -7.48 -0.15 4.57
C SER A 52 -7.62 0.14 6.07
N MET A 53 -8.84 0.14 6.58
CA MET A 53 -9.12 0.32 8.01
C MET A 53 -8.58 -0.85 8.85
N GLN A 54 -8.80 -2.09 8.42
CA GLN A 54 -8.25 -3.28 9.07
C GLN A 54 -6.72 -3.31 9.03
N PHE A 55 -6.13 -2.84 7.93
CA PHE A 55 -4.68 -2.81 7.79
C PHE A 55 -4.03 -1.78 8.71
N ILE A 56 -4.59 -0.57 8.86
CA ILE A 56 -4.06 0.41 9.84
C ILE A 56 -4.28 -0.04 11.29
N GLU A 57 -5.37 -0.76 11.59
CA GLU A 57 -5.56 -1.42 12.89
C GLU A 57 -4.48 -2.48 13.14
N SER A 58 -4.19 -3.31 12.13
CA SER A 58 -3.14 -4.33 12.22
C SER A 58 -1.75 -3.72 12.42
N ILE A 59 -1.47 -2.59 11.76
CA ILE A 59 -0.25 -1.81 11.99
C ILE A 59 -0.20 -1.30 13.44
N TYR A 60 -1.32 -0.78 13.97
CA TYR A 60 -1.37 -0.35 15.37
C TYR A 60 -1.10 -1.52 16.32
N GLU A 61 -1.79 -2.66 16.16
CA GLU A 61 -1.66 -3.82 17.02
C GLU A 61 -0.23 -4.39 17.00
N MET A 62 0.39 -4.47 15.81
CA MET A 62 1.73 -5.03 15.62
C MET A 62 2.84 -4.11 16.14
N PHE A 63 2.77 -2.80 15.86
CA PHE A 63 3.91 -1.90 16.06
C PHE A 63 3.73 -0.88 17.18
N TYR A 64 2.50 -0.41 17.43
CA TYR A 64 2.27 0.76 18.29
C TYR A 64 1.63 0.43 19.64
N ARG A 65 0.86 -0.67 19.73
CA ARG A 65 0.03 -1.01 20.89
C ARG A 65 0.82 -1.16 22.18
N GLY A 66 1.98 -1.83 22.13
CA GLY A 66 2.80 -2.09 23.33
C GLY A 66 3.19 -0.81 24.07
N GLN A 67 3.47 0.27 23.33
CA GLN A 67 3.88 1.55 23.89
C GLN A 67 2.73 2.56 24.02
N ASN A 68 1.59 2.32 23.35
CA ASN A 68 0.46 3.24 23.30
C ASN A 68 -0.89 2.56 23.59
N PRO A 69 -1.05 1.77 24.66
CA PRO A 69 -2.25 0.94 24.87
C PRO A 69 -3.55 1.74 24.97
N THR A 70 -3.49 2.98 25.47
CA THR A 70 -4.65 3.88 25.58
C THR A 70 -5.12 4.44 24.24
N PHE A 71 -4.30 4.36 23.19
CA PHE A 71 -4.68 4.78 21.84
C PHE A 71 -5.79 3.90 21.25
N SER A 72 -5.93 2.65 21.70
CA SER A 72 -7.03 1.75 21.34
C SER A 72 -8.42 2.39 21.49
N VAL A 73 -8.60 3.25 22.50
CA VAL A 73 -9.86 3.97 22.72
C VAL A 73 -10.14 4.97 21.59
N PHE A 74 -9.10 5.70 21.14
CA PHE A 74 -9.21 6.63 20.02
C PHE A 74 -9.37 5.90 18.69
N LEU A 75 -8.58 4.85 18.46
CA LEU A 75 -8.68 4.00 17.27
C LEU A 75 -10.12 3.47 17.11
N ARG A 76 -10.66 2.85 18.16
CA ARG A 76 -12.04 2.35 18.16
C ARG A 76 -13.08 3.45 17.94
N LYS A 77 -12.85 4.66 18.48
CA LYS A 77 -13.73 5.81 18.22
C LYS A 77 -13.75 6.15 16.72
N MET A 78 -12.59 6.27 16.08
CA MET A 78 -12.48 6.59 14.65
C MET A 78 -13.05 5.47 13.78
N MET A 79 -12.74 4.21 14.11
CA MET A 79 -13.32 3.02 13.45
C MET A 79 -14.84 3.04 13.50
N ASN A 80 -15.42 3.24 14.70
CA ASN A 80 -16.87 3.28 14.86
C ASN A 80 -17.53 4.44 14.10
N GLN A 81 -16.91 5.61 14.07
CA GLN A 81 -17.44 6.76 13.30
C GLN A 81 -17.46 6.45 11.80
N TRP A 82 -16.37 5.89 11.30
CA TRP A 82 -16.27 5.46 9.92
C TRP A 82 -17.26 4.32 9.57
N THR A 83 -17.44 3.33 10.46
CA THR A 83 -18.43 2.25 10.24
C THR A 83 -19.86 2.78 10.18
N LEU A 84 -20.17 3.85 10.92
CA LEU A 84 -21.50 4.49 10.87
C LEU A 84 -21.70 5.30 9.58
N ASP A 85 -20.65 5.92 9.07
CA ASP A 85 -20.66 6.68 7.82
C ASP A 85 -19.30 6.56 7.09
N PRO A 86 -19.18 5.67 6.10
CA PRO A 86 -17.95 5.48 5.33
C PRO A 86 -17.51 6.70 4.50
N ASN A 87 -18.35 7.73 4.38
CA ASN A 87 -17.94 9.01 3.77
C ASN A 87 -17.00 9.81 4.68
N LEU A 88 -16.92 9.48 5.97
CA LEU A 88 -16.01 10.10 6.93
C LEU A 88 -14.60 9.50 6.82
N ASP A 89 -14.04 9.49 5.62
CA ASP A 89 -12.72 8.92 5.36
C ASP A 89 -11.57 9.73 6.01
N TRP A 90 -11.84 10.93 6.50
CA TRP A 90 -10.95 11.65 7.42
C TRP A 90 -10.72 10.90 8.76
N CYS A 91 -11.57 9.94 9.13
CA CYS A 91 -11.33 9.05 10.27
C CYS A 91 -10.05 8.23 10.06
N PHE A 92 -9.85 7.70 8.85
CA PHE A 92 -8.64 6.98 8.48
C PHE A 92 -7.40 7.89 8.60
N ALA A 93 -7.45 9.09 8.03
CA ALA A 93 -6.35 10.06 8.15
C ALA A 93 -6.07 10.45 9.60
N SER A 94 -7.09 10.61 10.43
CA SER A 94 -6.94 10.94 11.85
C SER A 94 -6.16 9.87 12.61
N ILE A 95 -6.37 8.59 12.28
CA ILE A 95 -5.59 7.48 12.82
C ILE A 95 -4.13 7.58 12.37
N VAL A 96 -3.90 7.72 11.06
CA VAL A 96 -2.56 7.82 10.46
C VAL A 96 -1.76 8.97 11.06
N VAL A 97 -2.33 10.18 11.07
CA VAL A 97 -1.72 11.40 11.62
C VAL A 97 -1.44 11.26 13.11
N SER A 98 -2.30 10.57 13.86
CA SER A 98 -2.05 10.34 15.30
C SER A 98 -0.93 9.34 15.54
N LEU A 99 -0.88 8.24 14.77
CA LEU A 99 0.12 7.19 14.91
C LEU A 99 1.52 7.65 14.47
N ILE A 100 1.63 8.48 13.43
CA ILE A 100 2.93 8.94 12.90
C ILE A 100 3.81 9.63 13.94
N HIS A 101 3.20 10.20 14.99
CA HIS A 101 3.88 10.89 16.09
C HIS A 101 4.11 10.01 17.32
N LYS A 102 3.55 8.80 17.35
CA LYS A 102 3.67 7.86 18.47
C LYS A 102 4.93 7.03 18.37
N SER A 103 5.43 6.59 19.51
CA SER A 103 6.52 5.64 19.57
C SER A 103 6.03 4.25 19.14
N TYR A 104 6.89 3.45 18.54
CA TYR A 104 6.56 2.11 18.07
C TYR A 104 7.73 1.17 18.37
N ASP A 105 7.47 -0.14 18.29
CA ASP A 105 8.46 -1.21 18.38
C ASP A 105 8.32 -2.11 17.15
N VAL A 106 9.44 -2.50 16.53
CA VAL A 106 9.44 -3.46 15.42
C VAL A 106 9.92 -4.86 15.84
N SER A 107 10.32 -5.04 17.10
CA SER A 107 10.88 -6.30 17.60
C SER A 107 9.89 -7.45 17.41
N THR A 108 8.61 -7.23 17.75
CA THR A 108 7.55 -8.23 17.52
C THR A 108 7.50 -8.65 16.05
N PHE A 109 7.52 -7.70 15.12
CA PHE A 109 7.51 -7.99 13.68
C PHE A 109 8.75 -8.80 13.24
N VAL A 110 9.93 -8.43 13.71
CA VAL A 110 11.19 -9.14 13.40
C VAL A 110 11.15 -10.57 13.93
N GLU A 111 10.65 -10.78 15.14
CA GLU A 111 10.54 -12.11 15.74
C GLU A 111 9.48 -12.98 15.09
N THR A 112 8.31 -12.42 14.72
CA THR A 112 7.20 -13.20 14.17
C THR A 112 7.32 -13.40 12.67
N ILE A 113 7.65 -12.35 11.91
CA ILE A 113 7.66 -12.37 10.44
C ILE A 113 9.05 -12.74 9.93
N CYS A 114 10.09 -12.05 10.39
CA CYS A 114 11.46 -12.40 9.98
C CYS A 114 11.94 -13.71 10.64
N GLN A 115 11.31 -14.14 11.75
CA GLN A 115 11.69 -15.31 12.56
C GLN A 115 13.14 -15.22 13.04
N VAL A 116 13.54 -14.02 13.45
CA VAL A 116 14.86 -13.72 13.97
C VAL A 116 14.70 -13.20 15.40
N LYS A 117 15.38 -13.82 16.36
CA LYS A 117 15.39 -13.32 17.73
C LYS A 117 16.12 -11.98 17.79
N CYS A 118 15.51 -11.02 18.47
CA CYS A 118 16.06 -9.69 18.54
C CYS A 118 15.69 -9.00 19.85
N LYS A 119 16.39 -7.93 20.16
CA LYS A 119 16.09 -7.05 21.28
C LYS A 119 16.06 -5.60 20.79
N PRO A 120 15.20 -4.74 21.36
CA PRO A 120 15.28 -3.31 21.07
C PRO A 120 16.67 -2.79 21.41
N LEU A 121 17.28 -1.99 20.54
CA LEU A 121 18.43 -1.19 20.92
C LEU A 121 17.94 -0.14 21.94
N GLU A 122 18.69 0.03 23.03
CA GLU A 122 18.42 1.12 23.98
C GLU A 122 18.51 2.45 23.23
N GLN A 123 17.37 3.00 22.84
CA GLN A 123 17.36 4.35 22.30
C GLN A 123 17.65 5.32 23.46
N PRO A 124 18.51 6.32 23.27
CA PRO A 124 18.64 7.38 24.27
C PRO A 124 17.24 7.93 24.53
N ASN A 125 16.87 8.10 25.80
CA ASN A 125 15.59 8.62 26.28
C ASN A 125 15.28 9.99 25.64
N THR A 126 14.87 10.03 24.37
CA THR A 126 14.14 11.13 23.80
C THR A 126 12.76 10.99 24.38
N SER A 127 12.50 11.73 25.46
CA SER A 127 11.17 11.86 26.04
C SER A 127 10.23 12.33 24.93
N ILE A 128 9.54 11.39 24.31
CA ILE A 128 8.51 11.72 23.34
C ILE A 128 7.41 12.38 24.16
N LYS A 129 7.37 13.72 24.06
CA LYS A 129 6.34 14.59 24.62
C LYS A 129 4.97 13.96 24.35
N LYS A 130 4.06 14.00 25.36
CA LYS A 130 2.67 13.50 25.27
C LYS A 130 2.13 13.61 23.84
N THR A 131 2.03 12.48 23.14
CA THR A 131 1.60 12.44 21.75
C THR A 131 0.08 12.57 21.72
N MET A 132 -0.39 13.71 21.23
CA MET A 132 -1.82 13.99 21.15
C MET A 132 -2.49 13.11 20.10
N ASN A 133 -3.76 12.80 20.32
CA ASN A 133 -4.61 12.21 19.28
C ASN A 133 -5.15 13.36 18.44
N ILE A 134 -4.92 13.31 17.14
CA ILE A 134 -5.24 14.37 16.20
C ILE A 134 -6.44 13.92 15.37
N VAL A 135 -7.45 14.78 15.30
CA VAL A 135 -8.60 14.63 14.40
C VAL A 135 -8.43 15.65 13.28
N VAL A 136 -8.46 15.18 12.05
CA VAL A 136 -8.44 16.03 10.85
C VAL A 136 -9.85 16.14 10.25
N ASN A 137 -10.03 17.03 9.29
CA ASN A 137 -11.29 17.24 8.57
C ASN A 137 -11.16 16.84 7.09
N ASP A 138 -12.26 16.96 6.34
CA ASP A 138 -12.31 16.68 4.90
C ASP A 138 -11.32 17.53 4.09
N ASP A 139 -11.19 18.83 4.41
CA ASP A 139 -10.27 19.73 3.69
C ASP A 139 -8.81 19.24 3.76
N TYR A 140 -8.43 18.62 4.87
CA TYR A 140 -7.07 18.10 5.07
C TYR A 140 -6.72 16.96 4.09
N ILE A 141 -7.73 16.21 3.65
CA ILE A 141 -7.56 15.00 2.85
C ILE A 141 -7.90 15.20 1.36
N GLU A 142 -8.38 16.39 0.99
CA GLU A 142 -8.81 16.72 -0.38
C GLU A 142 -7.76 16.37 -1.44
N LYS A 143 -6.48 16.64 -1.15
CA LYS A 143 -5.36 16.34 -2.06
C LYS A 143 -5.11 14.84 -2.32
N TYR A 144 -5.77 13.93 -1.59
CA TYR A 144 -5.64 12.47 -1.77
C TYR A 144 -6.86 11.83 -2.44
N LYS A 145 -7.91 12.61 -2.69
CA LYS A 145 -9.11 12.16 -3.40
C LYS A 145 -8.74 11.73 -4.83
N THR A 146 -9.58 10.88 -5.40
CA THR A 146 -9.37 10.35 -6.75
C THR A 146 -9.51 11.46 -7.79
N LEU A 147 -8.57 11.54 -8.73
CA LEU A 147 -8.68 12.43 -9.87
C LEU A 147 -9.85 11.95 -10.76
N VAL A 148 -10.85 12.81 -10.94
CA VAL A 148 -12.05 12.51 -11.72
C VAL A 148 -11.78 12.56 -13.23
N PRO A 149 -12.46 11.75 -14.04
CA PRO A 149 -12.43 11.90 -15.50
C PRO A 149 -12.74 13.32 -15.94
N GLY A 150 -12.08 13.78 -17.00
CA GLY A 150 -12.27 15.12 -17.56
C GLY A 150 -11.47 16.24 -16.86
N CYS A 151 -10.83 15.99 -15.70
CA CYS A 151 -9.91 16.98 -15.12
C CYS A 151 -8.63 17.15 -15.96
N MET A 152 -8.26 16.11 -16.72
CA MET A 152 -7.19 16.09 -17.72
C MET A 152 -7.38 14.89 -18.65
N PRO A 153 -6.66 14.81 -19.78
CA PRO A 153 -6.66 13.60 -20.61
C PRO A 153 -6.24 12.36 -19.81
N SER A 154 -6.93 11.24 -19.99
CA SER A 154 -6.77 10.04 -19.15
C SER A 154 -5.35 9.47 -19.17
N TYR A 155 -4.66 9.53 -20.31
CA TYR A 155 -3.25 9.12 -20.43
C TYR A 155 -2.28 9.98 -19.59
N ARG A 156 -2.71 11.14 -19.06
CA ARG A 156 -1.91 11.98 -18.13
C ARG A 156 -2.18 11.73 -16.66
N ILE A 157 -3.19 10.92 -16.32
CA ILE A 157 -3.57 10.64 -14.94
C ILE A 157 -2.41 9.99 -14.20
N LEU A 158 -1.81 8.93 -14.75
CA LEU A 158 -0.70 8.24 -14.07
C LEU A 158 0.50 9.15 -13.80
N SER A 159 0.92 9.94 -14.80
CA SER A 159 2.06 10.84 -14.63
C SER A 159 1.83 11.93 -13.56
N SER A 160 0.57 12.35 -13.39
CA SER A 160 0.14 13.37 -12.43
C SER A 160 -0.16 12.80 -11.04
N ALA A 161 -0.80 11.64 -10.96
CA ALA A 161 -1.31 11.04 -9.73
C ALA A 161 -0.29 10.14 -9.02
N CYS A 162 0.60 9.47 -9.75
CA CYS A 162 1.59 8.56 -9.18
C CYS A 162 2.74 9.35 -8.50
N ARG A 163 2.46 9.98 -7.35
CA ARG A 163 3.37 10.94 -6.70
C ARG A 163 4.60 10.30 -6.06
N TYR A 164 4.46 9.07 -5.57
CA TYR A 164 5.53 8.34 -4.89
C TYR A 164 5.87 7.05 -5.63
N PRO A 165 7.17 6.69 -5.75
CA PRO A 165 7.57 5.40 -6.26
C PRO A 165 7.24 4.31 -5.23
N ILE A 166 6.79 3.14 -5.69
CA ILE A 166 6.65 2.00 -4.79
C ILE A 166 8.00 1.69 -4.13
N ARG A 167 7.94 1.28 -2.86
CA ARG A 167 9.11 0.82 -2.13
C ARG A 167 9.42 -0.61 -2.56
N SER A 168 10.05 -0.78 -3.72
CA SER A 168 10.39 -2.09 -4.28
C SER A 168 11.57 -2.76 -3.55
N ASN A 169 12.39 -1.99 -2.85
CA ASN A 169 13.57 -2.47 -2.10
C ASN A 169 13.25 -3.41 -0.94
N ILE A 170 11.98 -3.59 -0.59
CA ILE A 170 11.57 -4.38 0.58
C ILE A 170 10.78 -5.63 0.21
N SER A 171 10.57 -5.88 -1.09
CA SER A 171 9.80 -7.03 -1.60
C SER A 171 10.28 -8.37 -1.03
N ARG A 172 11.61 -8.54 -0.89
CA ARG A 172 12.18 -9.77 -0.32
C ARG A 172 11.88 -9.99 1.16
N LEU A 173 11.74 -8.92 1.96
CA LEU A 173 11.42 -9.06 3.38
C LEU A 173 10.04 -9.69 3.61
N PHE A 174 9.13 -9.50 2.67
CA PHE A 174 7.77 -10.00 2.74
C PHE A 174 7.53 -11.20 1.80
N GLU A 175 8.58 -11.75 1.18
CA GLU A 175 8.50 -12.86 0.22
C GLU A 175 7.56 -12.62 -0.98
N PHE A 176 7.20 -11.37 -1.30
CA PHE A 176 6.33 -11.03 -2.41
C PHE A 176 7.17 -10.58 -3.61
N GLU A 177 7.61 -11.51 -4.46
CA GLU A 177 8.44 -11.17 -5.62
C GLU A 177 7.92 -11.86 -6.89
N LEU A 178 7.27 -11.08 -7.75
CA LEU A 178 7.31 -11.29 -9.20
C LEU A 178 8.58 -10.61 -9.73
N SER A 179 9.23 -11.18 -10.74
CA SER A 179 10.34 -10.49 -11.39
C SER A 179 9.86 -9.20 -12.04
N TYR A 180 10.74 -8.21 -12.15
CA TYR A 180 10.42 -6.95 -12.81
C TYR A 180 9.92 -7.18 -14.24
N ASP A 181 10.52 -8.11 -14.99
CA ASP A 181 10.12 -8.39 -16.37
C ASP A 181 8.68 -8.90 -16.48
N ILE A 182 8.28 -9.80 -15.57
CA ILE A 182 6.90 -10.32 -15.52
C ILE A 182 5.93 -9.21 -15.12
N MET A 183 6.26 -8.43 -14.08
CA MET A 183 5.43 -7.30 -13.66
C MET A 183 5.28 -6.26 -14.77
N HIS A 184 6.37 -5.96 -15.48
CA HIS A 184 6.39 -5.04 -16.60
C HIS A 184 5.49 -5.53 -17.73
N GLU A 185 5.57 -6.82 -18.09
CA GLU A 185 4.67 -7.41 -19.08
C GLU A 185 3.20 -7.27 -18.67
N TYR A 186 2.87 -7.61 -17.43
CA TYR A 186 1.50 -7.50 -16.91
C TYR A 186 1.00 -6.05 -16.91
N TYR A 187 1.88 -5.12 -16.53
CA TYR A 187 1.58 -3.70 -16.47
C TYR A 187 1.38 -3.07 -17.86
N VAL A 188 2.15 -3.46 -18.89
CA VAL A 188 2.00 -2.85 -20.21
C VAL A 188 0.96 -3.56 -21.08
N LYS A 189 0.76 -4.87 -20.94
CA LYS A 189 -0.13 -5.64 -21.82
C LYS A 189 -1.48 -5.99 -21.22
N HIS A 190 -1.55 -6.17 -19.90
CA HIS A 190 -2.69 -6.80 -19.22
C HIS A 190 -3.20 -5.98 -18.05
N TRP A 191 -2.89 -4.68 -18.01
CA TRP A 191 -3.20 -3.83 -16.86
C TRP A 191 -4.69 -3.83 -16.53
N LEU A 192 -5.56 -3.73 -17.55
CA LEU A 192 -7.00 -3.64 -17.34
C LEU A 192 -7.55 -4.93 -16.73
N TYR A 193 -7.03 -6.09 -17.16
CA TYR A 193 -7.36 -7.38 -16.58
C TYR A 193 -6.98 -7.46 -15.10
N TYR A 194 -5.76 -7.08 -14.71
CA TYR A 194 -5.35 -7.09 -13.30
C TYR A 194 -5.98 -5.96 -12.47
N ALA A 195 -6.32 -4.83 -13.09
CA ALA A 195 -7.01 -3.70 -12.47
C ALA A 195 -8.46 -4.05 -12.14
N SER A 196 -9.16 -4.76 -13.04
CA SER A 196 -10.56 -5.20 -12.86
C SER A 196 -10.81 -5.99 -11.58
N ARG A 197 -9.77 -6.57 -10.98
CA ARG A 197 -9.81 -7.27 -9.69
C ARG A 197 -9.92 -6.33 -8.48
N SER A 198 -9.83 -5.02 -8.69
CA SER A 198 -10.09 -4.03 -7.63
C SER A 198 -11.50 -3.47 -7.76
N PRO A 199 -12.20 -3.21 -6.64
CA PRO A 199 -13.60 -2.81 -6.71
C PRO A 199 -13.80 -1.49 -7.49
N ILE A 200 -12.86 -0.54 -7.41
CA ILE A 200 -13.00 0.69 -8.21
C ILE A 200 -12.98 0.46 -9.72
N TRP A 201 -12.21 -0.52 -10.19
CA TRP A 201 -12.11 -0.82 -11.61
C TRP A 201 -13.20 -1.77 -12.07
N GLU A 202 -13.65 -2.67 -11.18
CA GLU A 202 -14.87 -3.45 -11.38
C GLU A 202 -16.07 -2.52 -11.61
N ASP A 203 -16.24 -1.47 -10.79
CA ASP A 203 -17.30 -0.46 -10.95
C ASP A 203 -17.19 0.34 -12.26
N ARG A 204 -15.97 0.51 -12.79
CA ARG A 204 -15.72 1.25 -14.04
C ARG A 204 -15.94 0.41 -15.28
N LEU A 205 -15.83 -0.92 -15.16
CA LEU A 205 -15.77 -1.83 -16.30
C LEU A 205 -17.18 -2.37 -16.62
N VAL A 206 -17.56 -2.30 -17.90
CA VAL A 206 -18.85 -2.84 -18.40
C VAL A 206 -18.65 -4.10 -19.26
N GLY A 207 -17.39 -4.55 -19.42
CA GLY A 207 -17.01 -5.70 -20.24
C GLY A 207 -16.79 -6.99 -19.45
N GLU A 208 -16.71 -8.10 -20.17
CA GLU A 208 -16.43 -9.44 -19.61
C GLU A 208 -14.94 -9.78 -19.68
N LEU A 209 -14.43 -10.44 -18.64
CA LEU A 209 -13.02 -10.85 -18.57
C LEU A 209 -12.81 -12.23 -19.22
N CYS A 210 -11.86 -12.32 -20.15
CA CYS A 210 -11.35 -13.60 -20.63
C CYS A 210 -10.08 -13.98 -19.86
N HIS A 211 -10.17 -15.01 -19.02
CA HIS A 211 -9.05 -15.45 -18.17
C HIS A 211 -7.92 -16.10 -18.96
N GLU A 212 -8.21 -16.71 -20.11
CA GLU A 212 -7.23 -17.37 -20.98
C GLU A 212 -6.35 -16.34 -21.69
N THR A 213 -6.95 -15.26 -22.19
CA THR A 213 -6.24 -14.22 -22.96
C THR A 213 -5.84 -13.02 -22.11
N LYS A 214 -6.40 -12.89 -20.90
CA LYS A 214 -6.23 -11.74 -19.99
C LYS A 214 -6.65 -10.42 -20.65
N GLN A 215 -7.77 -10.48 -21.37
CA GLN A 215 -8.36 -9.34 -22.07
C GLN A 215 -9.79 -9.09 -21.60
N VAL A 216 -10.27 -7.89 -21.88
CA VAL A 216 -11.65 -7.49 -21.65
C VAL A 216 -12.37 -7.44 -23.00
N THR A 217 -13.52 -8.10 -23.07
CA THR A 217 -14.42 -8.04 -24.23
C THR A 217 -15.56 -7.08 -23.89
N PHE A 218 -15.68 -5.99 -24.63
CA PHE A 218 -16.79 -5.05 -24.50
C PHE A 218 -18.03 -5.55 -25.27
N PRO A 219 -19.25 -5.21 -24.81
CA PRO A 219 -20.48 -5.66 -25.46
C PRO A 219 -20.68 -5.10 -26.87
N ASN A 220 -20.10 -3.93 -27.17
CA ASN A 220 -20.10 -3.28 -28.47
C ASN A 220 -19.03 -2.18 -28.53
N GLU A 221 -18.80 -1.64 -29.73
CA GLU A 221 -17.83 -0.56 -29.99
C GLU A 221 -18.16 0.72 -29.19
N ASP A 222 -19.44 1.09 -29.06
CA ASP A 222 -19.83 2.28 -28.29
C ASP A 222 -19.43 2.15 -26.81
N ALA A 223 -19.59 0.99 -26.20
CA ALA A 223 -19.22 0.74 -24.80
C ALA A 223 -17.69 0.77 -24.61
N GLU A 224 -16.96 0.25 -25.60
CA GLU A 224 -15.49 0.29 -25.62
C GLU A 224 -14.97 1.73 -25.71
N GLU A 225 -15.47 2.51 -26.67
CA GLU A 225 -15.11 3.91 -26.88
C GLU A 225 -15.41 4.75 -25.63
N ASN A 226 -16.62 4.64 -25.08
CA ASN A 226 -17.03 5.35 -23.87
C ASN A 226 -16.14 5.02 -22.65
N PHE A 227 -15.66 3.78 -22.55
CA PHE A 227 -14.74 3.38 -21.48
C PHE A 227 -13.37 4.01 -21.67
N TYR A 228 -12.77 3.87 -22.85
CA TYR A 228 -11.43 4.37 -23.11
C TYR A 228 -11.35 5.90 -23.12
N ASP A 229 -12.40 6.59 -23.56
CA ASP A 229 -12.49 8.05 -23.46
C ASP A 229 -12.32 8.56 -22.02
N GLN A 230 -12.77 7.78 -21.05
CA GLN A 230 -12.70 8.13 -19.63
C GLN A 230 -11.46 7.56 -18.94
N TRP A 231 -11.04 6.33 -19.29
CA TRP A 231 -10.11 5.54 -18.48
C TRP A 231 -8.90 5.00 -19.24
N ALA A 232 -8.63 5.43 -20.47
CA ALA A 232 -7.43 5.05 -21.22
C ALA A 232 -6.16 5.62 -20.57
N TYR A 233 -5.57 4.86 -19.65
CA TYR A 233 -4.35 5.25 -18.93
C TYR A 233 -3.07 4.95 -19.72
N ASN A 234 -3.16 4.13 -20.76
CA ASN A 234 -2.08 3.72 -21.68
C ASN A 234 -0.72 3.47 -20.99
N PRO A 235 -0.61 2.45 -20.10
CA PRO A 235 0.63 2.18 -19.38
C PRO A 235 1.84 1.90 -20.27
N ASP A 236 1.62 1.33 -21.45
CA ASP A 236 2.62 1.04 -22.48
C ASP A 236 3.24 2.33 -23.07
N GLU A 237 2.47 3.40 -23.19
CA GLU A 237 2.91 4.71 -23.69
C GLU A 237 3.53 5.61 -22.61
N GLN A 238 3.45 5.22 -21.33
CA GLN A 238 4.03 6.00 -20.24
C GLN A 238 5.57 6.03 -20.31
N SER A 239 6.13 7.16 -19.82
CA SER A 239 7.57 7.31 -19.61
C SER A 239 8.15 6.23 -18.68
N ILE A 240 9.44 5.97 -18.81
CA ILE A 240 10.17 5.02 -17.95
C ILE A 240 10.03 5.42 -16.48
N ASP A 241 10.10 6.71 -16.16
CA ASP A 241 9.97 7.21 -14.78
C ASP A 241 8.59 6.92 -14.17
N VAL A 242 7.52 7.00 -14.96
CA VAL A 242 6.16 6.64 -14.48
C VAL A 242 6.07 5.14 -14.25
N LYS A 243 6.56 4.32 -15.20
CA LYS A 243 6.59 2.86 -15.07
C LYS A 243 7.37 2.45 -13.81
N MET A 244 8.58 2.98 -13.61
CA MET A 244 9.40 2.69 -12.43
C MET A 244 8.74 3.16 -11.13
N ARG A 245 8.02 4.29 -11.13
CA ARG A 245 7.22 4.70 -9.96
C ARG A 245 6.14 3.67 -9.63
N CYS A 246 5.42 3.17 -10.64
CA CYS A 246 4.29 2.26 -10.45
C CYS A 246 4.70 0.83 -10.07
N ILE A 247 5.67 0.26 -10.79
CA ILE A 247 6.02 -1.16 -10.70
C ILE A 247 7.44 -1.41 -10.17
N GLY A 248 8.14 -0.35 -9.77
CA GLY A 248 9.44 -0.41 -9.11
C GLY A 248 10.60 -0.22 -10.05
N ASP A 249 11.76 0.11 -9.48
CA ASP A 249 13.01 0.22 -10.20
C ASP A 249 13.83 -1.09 -10.04
N PRO A 250 14.17 -1.79 -11.14
CA PRO A 250 14.92 -3.04 -11.09
C PRO A 250 16.37 -2.87 -10.62
N SER A 251 16.91 -1.65 -10.62
CA SER A 251 18.27 -1.34 -10.17
C SER A 251 18.38 -1.22 -8.65
N VAL A 252 17.26 -1.11 -7.94
CA VAL A 252 17.24 -0.87 -6.50
C VAL A 252 17.59 -2.14 -5.72
N SER A 253 18.61 -2.04 -4.86
CA SER A 253 19.04 -3.12 -3.97
C SER A 253 18.00 -3.45 -2.91
N GLN A 254 17.80 -4.74 -2.67
CA GLN A 254 16.86 -5.22 -1.65
C GLN A 254 17.44 -5.05 -0.24
N LEU A 255 16.63 -4.51 0.66
CA LEU A 255 16.92 -4.33 2.08
C LEU A 255 16.99 -5.69 2.77
N SER A 256 18.12 -5.98 3.38
CA SER A 256 18.31 -7.16 4.22
C SER A 256 17.62 -7.00 5.57
N ILE A 257 17.39 -8.13 6.27
CA ILE A 257 16.83 -8.11 7.63
C ILE A 257 17.77 -7.34 8.58
N VAL A 258 19.09 -7.44 8.38
CA VAL A 258 20.09 -6.72 9.19
C VAL A 258 19.93 -5.21 8.99
N GLU A 259 19.91 -4.74 7.74
CA GLU A 259 19.73 -3.31 7.44
C GLU A 259 18.37 -2.80 7.91
N PHE A 260 17.31 -3.62 7.85
CA PHE A 260 16.01 -3.28 8.42
C PHE A 260 16.11 -3.09 9.94
N CYS A 261 16.70 -4.05 10.66
CA CYS A 261 16.86 -3.99 12.11
C CYS A 261 17.71 -2.78 12.53
N ASP A 262 18.83 -2.54 11.87
CA ASP A 262 19.69 -1.37 12.12
C ASP A 262 18.93 -0.06 11.92
N ARG A 263 18.14 0.02 10.84
CA ARG A 263 17.36 1.22 10.50
C ARG A 263 16.27 1.54 11.51
N PHE A 264 15.65 0.52 12.10
CA PHE A 264 14.52 0.68 13.03
C PHE A 264 14.90 0.42 14.50
N GLY A 265 16.20 0.35 14.81
CA GLY A 265 16.71 0.33 16.18
C GLY A 265 16.51 -1.00 16.90
N VAL A 266 16.75 -2.11 16.21
CA VAL A 266 16.64 -3.47 16.75
C VAL A 266 17.96 -4.21 16.57
N GLU A 267 18.43 -4.92 17.60
CA GLU A 267 19.64 -5.74 17.58
C GLU A 267 19.28 -7.21 17.42
N ILE A 268 19.84 -7.88 16.40
CA ILE A 268 19.65 -9.32 16.19
C ILE A 268 20.52 -10.09 17.18
N GLU A 269 19.89 -10.92 18.02
CA GLU A 269 20.62 -11.70 19.04
C GLU A 269 21.31 -12.93 18.46
N VAL A 270 20.70 -13.54 17.44
CA VAL A 270 21.22 -14.72 16.76
C VAL A 270 21.12 -14.47 15.26
N PRO A 271 22.25 -14.50 14.50
CA PRO A 271 22.20 -14.25 13.07
C PRO A 271 21.25 -15.24 12.40
N PRO A 272 20.45 -14.78 11.41
CA PRO A 272 19.47 -15.62 10.75
C PRO A 272 20.16 -16.86 10.19
N ARG A 273 19.68 -18.05 10.56
CA ARG A 273 20.08 -19.28 9.87
C ARG A 273 19.63 -19.15 8.41
N PRO A 274 20.40 -19.60 7.41
CA PRO A 274 19.95 -19.63 6.03
C PRO A 274 18.66 -20.46 5.96
N LYS A 275 17.51 -19.81 5.76
CA LYS A 275 16.22 -20.49 5.74
C LYS A 275 16.09 -21.33 4.48
N LYS A 276 15.79 -22.62 4.65
CA LYS A 276 15.00 -23.37 3.66
C LYS A 276 13.61 -22.74 3.62
N ARG A 277 13.15 -22.38 2.41
CA ARG A 277 11.83 -21.81 2.10
C ARG A 277 10.74 -22.31 3.05
N LEU A 278 10.25 -21.45 3.94
CA LEU A 278 9.12 -21.73 4.82
C LEU A 278 8.00 -20.77 4.46
N VAL A 279 6.96 -21.33 3.86
CA VAL A 279 5.79 -20.65 3.32
C VAL A 279 4.82 -20.34 4.46
N LEU A 280 4.57 -19.06 4.76
CA LEU A 280 3.49 -18.65 5.68
C LEU A 280 2.51 -17.70 4.98
N LYS A 281 1.22 -17.99 5.16
CA LYS A 281 0.08 -17.17 4.73
C LYS A 281 -0.06 -16.02 5.72
N MET A 282 0.20 -14.81 5.26
CA MET A 282 -0.50 -13.66 5.80
C MET A 282 -1.76 -13.52 4.95
N GLU A 283 -2.90 -13.97 5.47
CA GLU A 283 -4.17 -13.45 4.97
C GLU A 283 -4.23 -12.01 5.49
N VAL A 284 -3.90 -11.07 4.61
CA VAL A 284 -4.05 -9.61 4.79
C VAL A 284 -4.94 -9.10 3.69
#